data_AF-A0AAD7Q240-F1
#
_entry.id   AF-A0AAD7Q240-F1
#
_cell.length_a   1.000
_cell.length_b   1.000
_cell.length_c   1.000
_cell.angle_alpha   90.00
_cell.angle_beta   90.00
_cell.angle_gamma   90.00
#
_symmetry.space_group_name_H-M   'P 1'
#
loop_
_entity.id
_entity.type
_entity.pdbx_description
1 polymer ?
#
loop_
_entity_poly.entity_id
_entity_poly.type
_entity_poly.pdbx_seq_one_letter_code
_entity_poly.pdbx_strand_id
1 'polypeptide(L)'
;MHEDDQYIKEFNQESYLKQRITKSIEKLTKSNRDIREKEVGQTMFQCLAGRTMSDMSFFDLNDIAWTIEKKMKDLCRLIGSNDGDQVQAAMNGEAALVVPPYVVPPPVVPVSEEDGMLINGEAGLAE
;
A
#
# COMPACT_ATOMS: atom_id res chain seq x y z
N MET A 1 10.39 -2.66 -48.79
CA MET A 1 9.34 -2.75 -47.75
C MET A 1 9.82 -3.37 -46.44
N HIS A 2 10.86 -4.23 -46.41
CA HIS A 2 11.31 -4.85 -45.15
C HIS A 2 12.08 -3.94 -44.18
N GLU A 3 12.68 -2.84 -44.66
CA GLU A 3 13.52 -1.95 -43.84
C GLU A 3 12.67 -1.05 -42.92
N ASP A 4 11.56 -0.51 -43.44
CA ASP A 4 10.63 0.33 -42.67
C ASP A 4 9.95 -0.45 -41.54
N ASP A 5 9.59 -1.72 -41.81
CA ASP A 5 8.97 -2.61 -40.82
C ASP A 5 9.91 -2.93 -39.64
N GLN A 6 11.23 -3.09 -39.92
CA GLN A 6 12.22 -3.31 -38.86
C GLN A 6 12.41 -2.06 -38.00
N TYR A 7 12.54 -0.89 -38.62
CA TYR A 7 12.67 0.38 -37.93
C TYR A 7 11.47 0.67 -37.00
N ILE A 8 10.24 0.45 -37.47
CA ILE A 8 9.02 0.62 -36.67
C ILE A 8 9.01 -0.35 -35.48
N LYS A 9 9.42 -1.60 -35.68
CA LYS A 9 9.49 -2.62 -34.61
C LYS A 9 10.51 -2.25 -33.54
N GLU A 10 11.70 -1.82 -33.94
CA GLU A 10 12.75 -1.40 -33.01
C GLU A 10 12.34 -0.16 -32.21
N PHE A 11 11.76 0.83 -32.89
CA PHE A 11 11.20 2.02 -32.24
C PHE A 11 10.09 1.67 -31.24
N ASN A 12 9.24 0.69 -31.56
CA ASN A 12 8.21 0.19 -30.65
C ASN A 12 8.78 -0.53 -29.42
N GLN A 13 9.85 -1.32 -29.59
CA GLN A 13 10.54 -1.96 -28.46
C GLN A 13 11.22 -0.93 -27.55
N GLU A 14 11.90 0.07 -28.14
CA GLU A 14 12.51 1.16 -27.40
C GLU A 14 11.46 1.95 -26.59
N SER A 15 10.33 2.26 -27.21
CA SER A 15 9.20 2.94 -26.57
C SER A 15 8.61 2.12 -25.42
N TYR A 16 8.45 0.81 -25.61
CA TYR A 16 7.99 -0.11 -24.57
C TYR A 16 8.95 -0.14 -23.37
N LEU A 17 10.26 -0.23 -23.61
CA LEU A 17 11.27 -0.24 -22.55
C LEU A 17 11.28 1.09 -21.77
N LYS A 18 11.26 2.22 -22.47
CA LYS A 18 11.14 3.56 -21.85
C LYS A 18 9.89 3.66 -20.96
N GLN A 19 8.74 3.21 -21.47
CA GLN A 19 7.50 3.21 -20.68
C GLN A 19 7.61 2.37 -19.41
N ARG A 20 8.27 1.20 -19.48
CA ARG A 20 8.49 0.34 -18.31
C ARG A 20 9.43 0.95 -17.29
N ILE A 21 10.49 1.63 -17.73
CA ILE A 21 11.39 2.37 -16.85
C ILE A 21 10.60 3.46 -16.11
N THR A 22 9.84 4.28 -16.83
CA THR A 22 9.00 5.33 -16.24
C THR A 22 8.03 4.77 -15.20
N LYS A 23 7.28 3.71 -15.54
CA LYS A 23 6.35 3.06 -14.60
C LYS A 23 7.05 2.52 -13.35
N SER A 24 8.27 2.02 -13.49
CA SER A 24 9.05 1.49 -12.36
C SER A 24 9.55 2.62 -11.46
N ILE A 25 9.98 3.74 -12.03
CA ILE A 25 10.36 4.95 -11.30
C ILE A 25 9.15 5.52 -10.55
N GLU A 26 7.98 5.61 -11.19
CA GLU A 26 6.74 6.06 -10.54
C GLU A 26 6.39 5.19 -9.32
N LYS A 27 6.50 3.87 -9.45
CA LYS A 27 6.28 2.93 -8.34
C LYS A 27 7.28 3.14 -7.21
N LEU A 28 8.56 3.33 -7.54
CA LEU A 28 9.61 3.58 -6.54
C LEU A 28 9.36 4.90 -5.79
N THR A 29 9.05 5.98 -6.52
CA THR A 29 8.73 7.29 -5.93
C THR A 29 7.50 7.20 -5.02
N LYS A 30 6.46 6.49 -5.45
CA LYS A 30 5.28 6.24 -4.61
C LYS A 30 5.66 5.47 -3.35
N SER A 31 6.42 4.39 -3.47
CA SER A 31 6.87 3.60 -2.32
C SER A 31 7.71 4.43 -1.34
N ASN A 32 8.63 5.26 -1.83
CA ASN A 32 9.44 6.13 -0.99
C ASN A 32 8.58 7.15 -0.22
N ARG A 33 7.55 7.69 -0.88
CA ARG A 33 6.58 8.56 -0.21
C ARG A 33 5.79 7.82 0.87
N ASP A 34 5.31 6.61 0.57
CA ASP A 34 4.54 5.80 1.51
C ASP A 34 5.41 5.38 2.71
N ILE A 35 6.69 5.08 2.48
CA ILE A 35 7.68 4.80 3.53
C ILE A 35 7.86 6.05 4.41
N ARG A 36 8.12 7.21 3.80
CA ARG A 36 8.29 8.47 4.54
C ARG A 36 7.06 8.82 5.39
N GLU A 37 5.85 8.64 4.87
CA GLU A 37 4.62 8.86 5.63
C GLU A 37 4.52 7.94 6.85
N LYS A 38 4.92 6.66 6.71
CA LYS A 38 4.97 5.72 7.83
C LYS A 38 6.03 6.08 8.86
N GLU A 39 7.24 6.46 8.41
CA GLU A 39 8.34 6.86 9.29
C GLU A 39 7.98 8.10 10.12
N VAL A 40 7.41 9.13 9.48
CA VAL A 40 6.94 10.34 10.14
C VAL A 40 5.81 10.01 11.13
N GLY A 41 4.85 9.17 10.73
CA GLY A 41 3.77 8.73 11.61
C GLY A 41 4.26 7.94 12.83
N GLN A 42 5.19 7.01 12.63
CA GLN A 42 5.81 6.23 13.70
C GLN A 42 6.60 7.12 14.65
N THR A 43 7.36 8.07 14.12
CA THR A 43 8.15 9.03 14.90
C THR A 43 7.24 9.91 15.74
N MET A 44 6.16 10.45 15.14
CA MET A 44 5.14 11.21 15.86
C MET A 44 4.54 10.39 17.01
N PHE A 45 4.21 9.11 16.79
CA PHE A 45 3.68 8.25 17.84
C PHE A 45 4.69 8.02 18.98
N GLN A 46 5.96 7.80 18.65
CA GLN A 46 7.01 7.65 19.67
C GLN A 46 7.17 8.93 20.51
N CYS A 47 7.07 10.11 19.88
CA CYS A 47 7.08 11.38 20.61
C CYS A 47 5.89 11.51 21.56
N LEU A 48 4.69 11.13 21.12
CA LEU A 48 3.49 11.09 21.98
C LEU A 48 3.63 10.08 23.13
N ALA A 49 4.38 9.00 22.92
CA ALA A 49 4.73 8.02 23.94
C ALA A 49 5.86 8.50 24.88
N GLY A 50 6.36 9.74 24.74
CA GLY A 50 7.33 10.35 25.64
C GLY A 50 8.78 10.31 25.16
N ARG A 51 9.07 9.87 23.93
CA ARG A 51 10.41 10.01 23.33
C ARG A 51 10.76 11.49 23.18
N THR A 52 11.98 11.87 23.56
CA THR A 52 12.50 13.23 23.34
C THR A 52 12.78 13.47 21.85
N MET A 53 12.49 14.69 21.39
CA MET A 53 12.73 15.13 20.01
C MET A 53 14.14 15.73 19.79
N SER A 54 14.99 15.71 20.82
CA SER A 54 16.32 16.34 20.81
C SER A 54 17.23 15.85 19.69
N ASP A 55 17.04 14.61 19.27
CA ASP A 55 17.95 13.92 18.35
C ASP A 55 17.41 13.93 16.91
N MET A 56 16.31 14.63 16.64
CA MET A 56 15.66 14.68 15.32
C MET A 56 16.23 15.81 14.45
N SER A 57 16.31 15.54 13.15
CA SER A 57 16.65 16.56 12.16
C SER A 57 15.56 17.63 12.08
N PHE A 58 15.94 18.86 11.74
CA PHE A 58 14.98 19.93 11.46
C PHE A 58 13.95 19.52 10.39
N PHE A 59 14.38 18.76 9.39
CA PHE A 59 13.48 18.26 8.34
C PHE A 59 12.42 17.30 8.90
N ASP A 60 12.82 16.40 9.80
CA ASP A 60 11.89 15.45 10.41
C ASP A 60 10.90 16.15 11.36
N LEU A 61 11.38 17.14 12.11
CA LEU A 61 10.52 17.99 12.93
C LEU A 61 9.50 18.76 12.08
N ASN A 62 9.92 19.30 10.94
CA ASN A 62 9.04 20.00 10.02
C ASN A 62 7.97 19.07 9.42
N ASP A 63 8.36 17.85 9.02
CA ASP A 63 7.42 16.84 8.50
C ASP A 63 6.39 16.43 9.56
N ILE A 64 6.82 16.27 10.81
CA ILE A 64 5.94 15.96 11.95
C ILE A 64 4.99 17.13 12.21
N ALA A 65 5.50 18.37 12.23
CA ALA A 65 4.67 19.57 12.45
C ALA A 65 3.58 19.70 11.38
N TRP A 66 3.93 19.50 10.11
CA TRP A 66 2.97 19.48 9.00
C TRP A 66 1.93 18.35 9.14
N THR A 67 2.39 17.16 9.57
CA THR A 67 1.51 16.01 9.79
C THR A 67 0.50 16.29 10.91
N ILE A 68 0.93 16.91 12.01
CA ILE A 68 0.06 17.33 13.11
C ILE A 68 -0.97 18.33 12.61
N GLU A 69 -0.55 19.37 11.88
CA GLU A 69 -1.45 20.37 11.32
C GLU A 69 -2.54 19.74 10.43
N LYS A 70 -2.14 18.79 9.57
CA LYS A 70 -3.07 18.03 8.72
C LYS A 70 -4.07 17.26 9.57
N LYS A 71 -3.62 16.52 10.59
CA LYS A 71 -4.50 15.74 11.48
C LYS A 71 -5.45 16.64 12.27
N MET A 72 -4.98 17.79 12.74
CA MET A 72 -5.83 18.78 13.40
C MET A 72 -6.94 19.29 12.46
N LYS A 73 -6.60 19.65 11.21
CA LYS A 73 -7.60 20.06 10.20
C LYS A 73 -8.62 18.97 9.91
N ASP A 74 -8.17 17.71 9.82
CA ASP A 74 -9.05 16.57 9.60
C ASP A 74 -10.00 16.34 10.78
N LEU A 75 -9.51 16.46 12.02
CA LEU A 75 -10.34 16.38 13.23
C LEU A 75 -11.34 17.54 13.33
N CYS A 76 -10.91 18.78 13.05
CA CYS A 76 -11.81 19.93 13.01
C CYS A 76 -12.93 19.75 11.98
N ARG A 77 -12.61 19.20 10.81
CA ARG A 77 -13.62 18.88 9.79
C ARG A 77 -14.58 17.79 10.28
N LEU A 78 -14.06 16.72 10.91
CA LEU A 78 -14.90 15.66 11.45
C LEU A 78 -15.87 16.16 12.53
N ILE A 79 -15.38 17.01 13.44
CA ILE A 79 -16.18 17.57 14.53
C ILE A 79 -17.18 18.60 13.99
N GLY A 80 -16.74 19.55 13.16
CA GLY A 80 -17.61 20.59 12.59
C GLY A 80 -18.65 20.06 11.59
N SER A 81 -18.42 18.92 10.96
CA SER A 81 -19.43 18.22 10.16
C SER A 81 -20.54 17.57 11.00
N ASN A 82 -20.39 17.48 12.33
CA ASN A 82 -21.36 16.85 13.21
C ASN A 82 -22.35 17.84 13.86
N ASP A 83 -22.21 19.15 13.59
CA ASP A 83 -23.06 20.23 14.13
C ASP A 83 -24.21 20.65 13.17
N GLY A 84 -24.37 19.98 12.03
CA GLY A 84 -25.39 20.28 11.02
C GLY A 84 -26.33 19.11 10.72
N ASP A 85 -27.53 19.20 11.29
CA ASP A 85 -28.79 18.52 10.95
C ASP A 85 -29.06 17.06 11.40
N GLN A 86 -30.23 16.93 12.04
CA GLN A 86 -30.81 15.75 12.67
C GLN A 86 -31.70 14.91 11.73
N VAL A 87 -31.75 13.61 12.04
CA VAL A 87 -32.94 12.72 12.10
C VAL A 87 -33.98 12.81 10.96
N GLN A 88 -34.05 11.74 10.17
CA GLN A 88 -35.34 11.22 9.69
C GLN A 88 -35.56 9.79 10.19
N ALA A 89 -36.70 9.65 10.87
CA ALA A 89 -37.21 8.43 11.45
C ALA A 89 -37.64 7.41 10.39
N ALA A 90 -37.40 6.13 10.68
CA ALA A 90 -38.17 5.02 10.14
C ALA A 90 -38.38 3.97 11.23
N MET A 91 -39.27 4.26 12.18
CA MET A 91 -39.95 3.24 12.97
C MET A 91 -41.29 2.95 12.29
N ASN A 92 -41.44 1.78 11.67
CA ASN A 92 -42.55 0.84 11.88
C ASN A 92 -42.65 -0.19 10.73
N GLY A 93 -42.75 -1.47 11.09
CA GLY A 93 -43.24 -2.54 10.23
C GLY A 93 -42.45 -3.85 10.37
N GLU A 94 -42.94 -4.76 11.20
CA GLU A 94 -42.50 -6.16 11.30
C GLU A 94 -42.40 -6.85 9.92
N ALA A 95 -41.32 -7.60 9.68
CA ALA A 95 -41.34 -8.83 8.88
C ALA A 95 -40.06 -9.65 9.09
N ALA A 96 -40.23 -10.79 9.78
CA ALA A 96 -39.48 -12.05 9.70
C ALA A 96 -37.95 -12.05 9.45
N LEU A 97 -37.22 -12.58 10.43
CA LEU A 97 -35.86 -13.14 10.27
C LEU A 97 -35.89 -14.30 9.25
N VAL A 98 -35.66 -14.01 7.96
CA VAL A 98 -35.23 -15.06 7.01
C VAL A 98 -33.72 -15.20 7.15
N VAL A 99 -33.31 -16.22 7.91
CA VAL A 99 -31.91 -16.65 7.98
C VAL A 99 -31.58 -17.35 6.64
N PRO A 100 -30.62 -16.85 5.84
CA PRO A 100 -30.17 -17.58 4.66
C PRO A 100 -29.45 -18.88 5.07
N PRO A 101 -29.57 -19.98 4.31
CA PRO A 101 -28.95 -21.25 4.67
C PRO A 101 -27.42 -21.10 4.68
N TYR A 102 -26.81 -21.43 5.81
CA TYR A 102 -25.37 -21.46 6.00
C TYR A 102 -24.75 -22.57 5.13
N VAL A 103 -24.04 -22.20 4.06
CA VAL A 103 -23.23 -23.15 3.29
C VAL A 103 -21.94 -23.39 4.06
N VAL A 104 -21.78 -24.61 4.59
CA VAL A 104 -20.58 -25.05 5.31
C VAL A 104 -19.38 -24.98 4.35
N PRO A 105 -18.28 -24.27 4.68
CA PRO A 105 -17.07 -24.30 3.86
C PRO A 105 -16.41 -25.69 3.94
N PRO A 106 -15.87 -26.23 2.83
CA PRO A 106 -15.27 -27.55 2.80
C PRO A 106 -14.04 -27.62 3.73
N PRO A 107 -13.75 -28.81 4.31
CA PRO A 107 -12.66 -28.99 5.26
C PRO A 107 -11.30 -28.75 4.60
N VAL A 108 -10.46 -27.93 5.24
CA VAL A 108 -9.06 -27.70 4.87
C VAL A 108 -8.29 -29.01 5.01
N VAL A 109 -7.81 -29.55 3.89
CA VAL A 109 -6.83 -30.64 3.90
C VAL A 109 -5.48 -30.09 4.35
N PRO A 110 -4.77 -30.75 5.30
CA PRO A 110 -3.43 -30.33 5.68
C PRO A 110 -2.46 -30.64 4.53
N VAL A 111 -1.87 -29.59 3.95
CA VAL A 111 -0.69 -29.72 3.08
C VAL A 111 0.45 -30.27 3.94
N SER A 112 0.94 -31.45 3.55
CA SER A 112 2.14 -32.06 4.12
C SER A 112 3.35 -31.35 3.51
N GLU A 113 4.29 -30.92 4.36
CA GLU A 113 5.62 -30.46 3.98
C GLU A 113 6.39 -31.64 3.38
N GLU A 114 6.79 -31.54 2.10
CA GLU A 114 7.78 -32.43 1.51
C GLU A 114 8.96 -31.61 0.94
N ASP A 115 10.06 -31.74 1.68
CA ASP A 115 11.46 -31.71 1.28
C ASP A 115 11.88 -31.15 -0.09
N GLY A 116 12.68 -30.08 0.00
CA GLY A 116 14.05 -30.03 -0.54
C GLY A 116 14.28 -30.45 -1.99
N MET A 117 14.43 -29.46 -2.88
CA MET A 117 15.18 -29.66 -4.13
C MET A 117 16.46 -28.82 -4.14
N LEU A 118 17.55 -29.57 -4.16
CA LEU A 118 18.93 -29.14 -4.09
C LEU A 118 19.36 -28.35 -5.33
N ILE A 119 20.22 -27.38 -5.04
CA ILE A 119 21.15 -26.72 -5.96
C ILE A 119 21.96 -27.75 -6.74
N ASN A 120 21.94 -27.69 -8.07
CA ASN A 120 22.96 -28.34 -8.89
C ASN A 120 23.71 -27.25 -9.68
N GLY A 121 24.87 -26.89 -9.14
CA GLY A 121 25.97 -26.36 -9.94
C GLY A 121 26.80 -27.55 -10.42
N GLU A 122 26.84 -27.77 -11.73
CA GLU A 122 27.82 -28.67 -12.34
C GLU A 122 28.99 -27.84 -12.85
N ALA A 123 30.11 -27.96 -12.12
CA ALA A 123 31.45 -27.71 -12.63
C ALA A 123 32.01 -29.05 -13.11
N GLY A 124 32.28 -29.16 -14.42
CA GLY A 124 33.03 -30.27 -15.00
C GLY A 124 34.41 -29.79 -15.44
N LEU A 125 35.44 -30.27 -14.72
CA LEU A 125 36.85 -30.26 -15.10
C LEU A 125 37.34 -31.72 -15.02
N ALA A 126 38.28 -32.07 -15.93
CA ALA A 126 38.96 -33.37 -16.18
C ALA A 126 38.38 -34.10 -17.42
N GLU A 127 39.15 -34.49 -18.43
CA GLU A 127 40.61 -34.60 -18.66
C GLU A 127 41.01 -34.05 -20.04
#